data_AF-A0A061NA78-F1
#
_entry.id   AF-A0A061NA78-F1
#
_cell.length_a   1.000
_cell.length_b   1.000
_cell.length_c   1.000
_cell.angle_alpha   90.00
_cell.angle_beta   90.00
_cell.angle_gamma   90.00
#
_symmetry.space_group_name_H-M   'P 1'
#
loop_
_entity.id
_entity.type
_entity.pdbx_description
1 polymer ?
#
loop_
_entity_poly.entity_id
_entity_poly.type
_entity_poly.pdbx_seq_one_letter_code
_entity_poly.pdbx_strand_id
1 'polypeptide(L)'
;MDVEREEDLSFEETLKRMELEEQGDRYFSVIPEELDLESVTEIDEERIALAYDGLEDVNEHELIMFVEGVLLTAADYGYREIEFEGIENQDVRDVGPYTLTNTLHPPVAPNYLGPIEFH
;
A
#
# COMPACT_ATOMS: atom_id res chain seq x y z
N MET A 1 28.15 -15.93 -5.25
CA MET A 1 26.87 -16.23 -4.60
C MET A 1 25.86 -15.62 -5.54
N ASP A 2 25.45 -16.43 -6.51
CA ASP A 2 24.42 -16.05 -7.47
C ASP A 2 23.14 -15.93 -6.66
N VAL A 3 22.71 -14.68 -6.42
CA VAL A 3 21.35 -14.43 -5.97
C VAL A 3 20.52 -14.81 -7.19
N GLU A 4 19.94 -16.01 -7.16
CA GLU A 4 18.87 -16.37 -8.08
C GLU A 4 17.89 -15.20 -8.02
N ARG A 5 17.71 -14.49 -9.14
CA ARG A 5 16.68 -13.47 -9.22
C ARG A 5 15.38 -14.20 -8.93
N GLU A 6 14.78 -13.92 -7.78
CA GLU A 6 13.38 -14.23 -7.58
C GLU A 6 12.65 -13.76 -8.83
N GLU A 7 11.78 -14.62 -9.35
CA GLU A 7 10.93 -14.31 -10.50
C GLU A 7 10.35 -12.91 -10.32
N ASP A 8 10.33 -12.08 -11.37
CA ASP A 8 9.72 -10.75 -11.32
C ASP A 8 8.24 -10.92 -10.97
N LEU A 9 7.92 -10.90 -9.68
CA LEU A 9 6.56 -11.09 -9.17
C LEU A 9 5.67 -10.00 -9.72
N SER A 10 4.40 -10.30 -9.97
CA SER A 10 3.43 -9.23 -10.21
C SER A 10 3.25 -8.38 -8.95
N PHE A 11 2.73 -7.16 -9.12
CA PHE A 11 2.43 -6.27 -8.01
C PHE A 11 1.47 -6.92 -7.01
N GLU A 12 0.44 -7.62 -7.49
CA GLU A 12 -0.51 -8.36 -6.65
C GLU A 12 0.18 -9.48 -5.85
N GLU A 13 1.08 -10.24 -6.46
CA GLU A 13 1.84 -11.29 -5.76
C GLU A 13 2.77 -10.70 -4.70
N THR A 14 3.40 -9.56 -4.98
CA THR A 14 4.23 -8.85 -4.01
C THR A 14 3.42 -8.35 -2.81
N LEU A 15 2.23 -7.78 -3.02
CA LEU A 15 1.34 -7.43 -1.92
C LEU A 15 0.94 -8.66 -1.08
N LYS A 16 0.60 -9.78 -1.72
CA LYS A 16 0.30 -11.03 -1.00
C LYS A 16 1.51 -11.57 -0.22
N ARG A 17 2.73 -11.39 -0.72
CA ARG A 17 3.94 -11.74 0.04
C ARG A 17 4.17 -10.81 1.23
N MET A 18 3.91 -9.50 1.06
CA MET A 18 3.96 -8.54 2.17
C MET A 18 3.02 -8.93 3.30
N GLU A 19 1.86 -9.53 2.98
CA GLU A 19 0.88 -10.05 3.94
C GLU A 19 1.34 -11.37 4.60
N LEU A 20 1.86 -12.31 3.80
CA LEU A 20 2.04 -13.72 4.21
C LEU A 20 3.44 -14.10 4.71
N GLU A 21 4.50 -13.41 4.31
CA GLU A 21 5.86 -13.90 4.58
C GLU A 21 6.22 -13.87 6.08
N GLU A 22 6.89 -14.93 6.55
CA GLU A 22 7.40 -15.02 7.93
C GLU A 22 8.31 -13.83 8.23
N GLN A 23 7.74 -12.92 9.00
CA GLN A 23 8.37 -11.74 9.58
C GLN A 23 9.51 -12.21 10.49
N GLY A 24 10.75 -12.09 10.00
CA GLY A 24 11.93 -12.36 10.83
C GLY A 24 11.95 -11.44 12.05
N ASP A 25 12.89 -11.65 12.97
CA ASP A 25 12.97 -10.94 14.27
C ASP A 25 12.99 -9.38 14.21
N ARG A 26 13.06 -8.76 13.02
CA ARG A 26 13.33 -7.33 12.83
C ARG A 26 12.43 -6.59 11.84
N TYR A 27 11.58 -7.28 11.08
CA TYR A 27 10.70 -6.66 10.10
C TYR A 27 9.31 -7.24 10.24
N PHE A 28 8.31 -6.36 10.12
CA PHE A 28 6.91 -6.72 10.27
C PHE A 28 6.14 -6.36 9.01
N SER A 29 5.03 -7.06 8.74
CA SER A 29 4.11 -6.71 7.66
C SER A 29 3.58 -5.32 7.91
N VAL A 30 3.48 -4.56 6.84
CA VAL A 30 2.78 -3.27 6.83
C VAL A 30 1.30 -3.44 6.46
N ILE A 31 0.88 -4.64 6.06
CA ILE A 31 -0.52 -5.01 5.85
C ILE A 31 -1.08 -5.49 7.20
N PRO A 32 -2.08 -4.79 7.77
CA PRO A 32 -2.72 -5.16 9.02
C PRO A 32 -3.37 -6.55 8.97
N GLU A 33 -3.41 -7.26 10.09
CA GLU A 33 -4.00 -8.62 10.15
C GLU A 33 -5.52 -8.60 9.91
N GLU A 34 -6.17 -7.47 10.20
CA GLU A 34 -7.61 -7.26 10.03
C GLU A 34 -8.01 -6.89 8.58
N LEU A 35 -7.02 -6.64 7.71
CA LEU A 35 -7.24 -6.16 6.34
C LEU A 35 -7.16 -7.31 5.34
N ASP A 36 -8.27 -7.54 4.63
CA ASP A 36 -8.32 -8.53 3.55
C ASP A 36 -8.02 -7.84 2.20
N LEU A 37 -6.90 -8.20 1.57
CA LEU A 37 -6.59 -7.75 0.20
C LEU A 37 -7.37 -8.59 -0.83
N GLU A 38 -8.36 -7.98 -1.48
CA GLU A 38 -9.26 -8.72 -2.37
C GLU A 38 -8.66 -8.91 -3.77
N SER A 39 -8.25 -7.83 -4.43
CA SER A 39 -7.69 -7.88 -5.78
C SER A 39 -6.95 -6.61 -6.18
N VAL A 40 -6.07 -6.75 -7.17
CA VAL A 40 -5.49 -5.62 -7.90
C VAL A 40 -6.03 -5.65 -9.33
N THR A 41 -6.53 -4.52 -9.81
CA THR A 41 -6.92 -4.33 -11.21
C THR A 41 -5.97 -3.33 -11.87
N GLU A 42 -5.23 -3.79 -12.89
CA GLU A 42 -4.49 -2.88 -13.78
C GLU A 42 -5.48 -2.18 -14.71
N ILE A 43 -5.59 -0.85 -14.56
CA ILE A 43 -6.43 -0.01 -15.42
C ILE A 43 -5.69 0.27 -16.73
N ASP A 44 -4.40 0.64 -16.63
CA ASP A 44 -3.45 0.76 -17.73
C ASP A 44 -1.99 0.68 -17.22
N GLU A 45 -1.02 0.97 -18.09
CA GLU A 45 0.43 0.87 -17.81
C GLU A 45 0.90 1.75 -16.63
N GLU A 46 0.18 2.80 -16.26
CA GLU A 46 0.59 3.72 -15.18
C GLU A 46 -0.38 3.71 -13.98
N ARG A 47 -1.51 2.99 -14.05
CA ARG A 47 -2.61 3.13 -13.09
C ARG A 47 -3.18 1.79 -12.63
N ILE A 48 -3.38 1.67 -11.32
CA ILE A 48 -3.96 0.48 -10.67
C ILE A 48 -5.10 0.85 -9.71
N ALA A 49 -6.01 -0.10 -9.51
CA ALA A 49 -6.97 -0.08 -8.43
C ALA A 49 -6.70 -1.25 -7.46
N LEU A 50 -6.70 -0.98 -6.16
CA LEU A 50 -6.54 -1.96 -5.09
C LEU A 50 -7.86 -2.06 -4.32
N ALA A 51 -8.51 -3.23 -4.39
CA ALA A 51 -9.69 -3.55 -3.61
C ALA A 51 -9.30 -4.25 -2.31
N TYR A 52 -9.92 -3.82 -1.21
CA TYR A 52 -9.69 -4.35 0.13
C TYR A 52 -10.95 -4.26 1.00
N ASP A 53 -10.95 -4.98 2.12
CA ASP A 53 -11.93 -4.84 3.19
C ASP A 53 -11.24 -4.76 4.58
N GLY A 54 -11.97 -4.26 5.59
CA GLY A 54 -11.57 -4.39 7.00
C GLY A 54 -10.76 -3.25 7.65
N LEU A 55 -10.82 -1.99 7.18
CA LEU A 55 -10.04 -0.90 7.82
C LEU A 55 -10.60 -0.41 9.17
N GLU A 56 -11.85 -0.71 9.50
CA GLU A 56 -12.58 -0.04 10.59
C GLU A 56 -11.98 -0.27 11.98
N ASP A 57 -11.36 -1.43 12.20
CA ASP A 57 -10.78 -1.84 13.49
C ASP A 57 -9.25 -1.64 13.57
N VAL A 58 -8.61 -1.15 12.48
CA VAL A 58 -7.16 -0.94 12.41
C VAL A 58 -6.79 0.44 12.97
N ASN A 59 -5.69 0.53 13.72
CA ASN A 59 -5.25 1.80 14.25
C ASN A 59 -4.62 2.72 13.18
N GLU A 60 -4.71 4.04 13.39
CA GLU A 60 -4.25 5.04 12.40
C GLU A 60 -2.78 4.87 11.99
N HIS A 61 -1.90 4.48 12.91
CA HIS A 61 -0.49 4.33 12.59
C HIS A 61 -0.22 3.14 11.66
N GLU A 62 -0.88 2.00 11.91
CA GLU A 62 -0.84 0.83 11.03
C GLU A 62 -1.42 1.14 9.66
N LEU A 63 -2.55 1.87 9.60
CA LEU A 63 -3.14 2.31 8.34
C LEU A 63 -2.21 3.22 7.54
N ILE A 64 -1.50 4.15 8.19
CA ILE A 64 -0.51 5.00 7.51
C ILE A 64 0.62 4.15 6.94
N MET A 65 1.17 3.21 7.71
CA MET A 65 2.24 2.32 7.23
C MET A 65 1.77 1.43 6.08
N PHE A 66 0.53 0.95 6.13
CA PHE A 66 -0.10 0.21 5.04
C PHE A 66 -0.14 1.03 3.75
N VAL A 67 -0.73 2.23 3.81
CA VAL A 67 -0.85 3.12 2.65
C VAL A 67 0.52 3.48 2.09
N GLU A 68 1.48 3.86 2.95
CA GLU A 68 2.85 4.17 2.54
C GLU A 68 3.56 2.96 1.90
N GLY A 69 3.41 1.77 2.48
CA GLY A 69 3.96 0.54 1.96
C GLY A 69 3.43 0.21 0.57
N VAL A 70 2.11 0.25 0.39
CA VAL A 70 1.47 0.03 -0.91
C VAL A 70 1.93 1.06 -1.94
N LEU A 71 1.98 2.35 -1.57
CA LEU A 71 2.43 3.40 -2.47
C LEU A 71 3.88 3.22 -2.89
N LEU A 72 4.79 2.87 -1.97
CA LEU A 72 6.19 2.64 -2.29
C LEU A 72 6.38 1.42 -3.19
N THR A 73 5.64 0.33 -2.94
CA THR A 73 5.64 -0.84 -3.82
C THR A 73 5.10 -0.47 -5.19
N ALA A 74 4.02 0.32 -5.27
CA ALA A 74 3.46 0.74 -6.56
C ALA A 74 4.46 1.57 -7.38
N ALA A 75 5.23 2.45 -6.72
CA ALA A 75 6.30 3.21 -7.36
C ALA A 75 7.43 2.32 -7.90
N ASP A 76 7.83 1.27 -7.16
CA ASP A 76 8.86 0.31 -7.59
C ASP A 76 8.46 -0.42 -8.88
N TYR A 77 7.17 -0.70 -9.02
CA TYR A 77 6.56 -1.30 -10.21
C TYR A 77 6.28 -0.30 -11.35
N GLY A 78 6.53 1.00 -11.13
CA GLY A 78 6.37 2.05 -12.14
C GLY A 78 4.99 2.67 -12.23
N TYR A 79 4.05 2.30 -11.35
CA TYR A 79 2.73 2.91 -11.29
C TYR A 79 2.80 4.33 -10.73
N ARG A 80 1.96 5.21 -11.26
CA ARG A 80 1.87 6.64 -10.91
C ARG A 80 0.57 7.04 -10.26
N GLU A 81 -0.44 6.18 -10.35
CA GLU A 81 -1.73 6.39 -9.74
C GLU A 81 -2.23 5.08 -9.13
N ILE A 82 -2.74 5.18 -7.91
CA ILE A 82 -3.47 4.10 -7.25
C ILE A 82 -4.82 4.61 -6.78
N GLU A 83 -5.85 3.82 -7.04
CA GLU A 83 -7.20 4.00 -6.50
C GLU A 83 -7.45 2.93 -5.44
N PHE A 84 -7.99 3.33 -4.28
CA PHE A 84 -8.33 2.44 -3.19
C PHE A 84 -9.84 2.16 -3.24
N GLU A 85 -10.22 0.94 -3.60
CA GLU A 85 -11.61 0.50 -3.73
C GLU A 85 -12.07 -0.22 -2.45
N GLY A 86 -13.36 -0.12 -2.13
CA GLY A 86 -13.96 -0.71 -0.91
C GLY A 86 -14.40 0.32 0.13
N ILE A 87 -13.93 1.57 0.03
CA ILE A 87 -14.24 2.68 0.95
C ILE A 87 -15.75 2.98 1.05
N GLU A 88 -16.51 2.75 -0.02
CA GLU A 88 -17.95 3.04 -0.02
C GLU A 88 -18.71 2.24 1.05
N ASN A 89 -18.13 1.14 1.52
CA ASN A 89 -18.69 0.27 2.55
C ASN A 89 -18.11 0.54 3.95
N GLN A 90 -17.23 1.53 4.12
CA GLN A 90 -16.48 1.77 5.36
C GLN A 90 -16.56 3.23 5.82
N ASP A 91 -16.47 3.45 7.14
CA ASP A 91 -16.46 4.81 7.73
C ASP A 91 -15.09 5.52 7.59
N VAL A 92 -14.02 4.78 7.27
CA VAL A 92 -12.66 5.32 7.14
C VAL A 92 -12.44 5.90 5.74
N ARG A 93 -12.35 7.24 5.65
CA ARG A 93 -12.10 7.97 4.39
C ARG A 93 -10.74 8.63 4.33
N ASP A 94 -10.22 9.01 5.48
CA ASP A 94 -8.96 9.72 5.65
C ASP A 94 -8.05 8.89 6.57
N VAL A 95 -6.80 8.70 6.15
CA VAL A 95 -5.75 8.00 6.88
C VAL A 95 -4.54 8.93 6.94
N GLY A 96 -4.30 9.57 8.07
CA GLY A 96 -3.28 10.62 8.19
C GLY A 96 -3.44 11.71 7.12
N PRO A 97 -2.44 11.95 6.25
CA PRO A 97 -2.52 12.93 5.17
C PRO A 97 -3.23 12.43 3.90
N TYR A 98 -3.65 11.16 3.86
CA TYR A 98 -4.21 10.51 2.69
C TYR A 98 -5.73 10.48 2.75
N THR A 99 -6.39 11.08 1.76
CA THR A 99 -7.82 10.88 1.54
C THR A 99 -8.00 9.74 0.55
N LEU A 100 -8.37 8.55 1.02
CA LEU A 100 -8.37 7.32 0.22
C LEU A 100 -9.43 7.32 -0.90
N THR A 101 -10.45 8.18 -0.79
CA THR A 101 -11.46 8.37 -1.85
C THR A 101 -10.92 9.11 -3.08
N ASN A 102 -9.72 9.70 -2.99
CA ASN A 102 -9.04 10.30 -4.12
C ASN A 102 -8.07 9.29 -4.74
N THR A 103 -7.78 9.46 -6.03
CA THR A 103 -6.60 8.86 -6.65
C THR A 103 -5.34 9.36 -5.93
N LEU A 104 -4.51 8.43 -5.45
CA LEU A 104 -3.25 8.74 -4.79
C LEU A 104 -2.08 8.57 -5.75
N HIS A 105 -1.02 9.35 -5.52
CA HIS A 105 0.19 9.32 -6.33
C HIS A 105 1.35 8.74 -5.53
N PRO A 106 1.87 7.57 -5.93
CA PRO A 106 3.10 7.02 -5.37
C PRO A 106 4.25 8.04 -5.39
N PRO A 107 5.04 8.14 -4.31
CA PRO A 107 6.18 9.02 -4.30
C PRO A 107 7.29 8.47 -5.21
N VAL A 108 8.05 9.35 -5.88
CA VAL A 108 9.15 8.95 -6.79
C VAL A 108 10.27 8.19 -6.06
N ALA A 109 10.38 8.38 -4.74
CA ALA A 109 11.34 7.71 -3.86
C ALA A 109 10.80 7.76 -2.42
N PRO A 110 11.35 6.97 -1.48
CA PRO A 110 11.02 7.09 -0.05
C PRO A 110 11.26 8.51 0.45
N ASN A 111 10.17 9.22 0.76
CA ASN A 111 10.17 10.60 1.18
C ASN A 111 9.37 10.73 2.48
N TYR A 112 9.85 11.56 3.41
CA TYR A 112 9.18 11.79 4.68
C TYR A 112 8.05 12.82 4.54
N LEU A 113 6.83 12.44 4.91
CA LEU A 113 5.71 13.36 5.11
C LEU A 113 5.75 13.88 6.56
N GLY A 114 6.38 15.04 6.74
CA GLY A 114 6.45 15.73 8.02
C GLY A 114 5.52 16.94 8.11
N PRO A 115 5.31 17.49 9.31
CA PRO A 115 4.64 18.79 9.46
C PRO A 115 5.35 19.83 8.58
N ILE A 116 4.57 20.64 7.87
CA ILE A 116 5.10 21.79 7.12
C ILE A 116 5.56 22.82 8.15
N GLU A 117 6.83 22.81 8.53
CA GLU A 117 7.42 23.92 9.28
C GLU A 117 7.64 25.10 8.33
N PHE A 118 6.72 26.06 8.35
CA PHE A 118 6.99 27.38 7.79
C PHE A 118 8.00 28.09 8.72
N HIS A 119 9.24 28.25 8.25
CA HIS A 119 10.22 29.16 8.86
C HIS A 119 10.01 30.61 8.37
#